data_AF-A0A554JDX1-F1
#
_entry.id   AF-A0A554JDX1-F1
#
_cell.length_a   1.000
_cell.length_b   1.000
_cell.length_c   1.000
_cell.angle_alpha   90.00
_cell.angle_beta   90.00
_cell.angle_gamma   90.00
#
_symmetry.space_group_name_H-M   'P 1'
#
loop_
_entity.id
_entity.type
_entity.pdbx_description
1 polymer ?
#
loop_
_entity_poly.entity_id
_entity_poly.type
_entity_poly.pdbx_seq_one_letter_code
_entity_poly.pdbx_strand_id
1 'polypeptide(L)'
;MTETKTKNKEKTLENSLTKYIREFLEYCEIEKNRSMLTIRNYAHYLNRFALFCASEGVSKPEQIDFELVRRYRLYINRLIDESGKHLKQITQNYHVIAVRAFLKYMMKRDIKTLAPEKLDLAKTPSRMVEFLDDDELAPF
;
A
#
# COMPACT_ATOMS: atom_id res chain seq x y z
N MET A 1 -31.09 -33.66 18.55
CA MET A 1 -30.55 -32.39 19.10
C MET A 1 -29.05 -32.61 19.28
N THR A 2 -28.17 -32.18 18.40
CA THR A 2 -27.84 -30.76 18.15
C THR A 2 -27.25 -30.61 16.75
N GLU A 3 -27.93 -29.84 15.90
CA GLU A 3 -27.37 -29.31 14.65
C GLU A 3 -26.79 -27.92 14.90
N THR A 4 -25.89 -27.52 14.00
CA THR A 4 -25.47 -26.15 13.67
C THR A 4 -24.55 -25.39 14.62
N LYS A 5 -23.24 -25.47 14.37
CA LYS A 5 -22.32 -24.30 14.49
C LYS A 5 -21.01 -24.43 13.70
N THR A 6 -21.10 -24.72 12.39
CA THR A 6 -19.91 -24.65 11.51
C THR A 6 -20.25 -24.09 10.13
N LYS A 7 -20.84 -22.89 10.09
CA LYS A 7 -20.94 -22.07 8.87
C LYS A 7 -20.97 -20.60 9.27
N ASN A 8 -19.80 -19.96 9.44
CA ASN A 8 -19.66 -18.49 9.54
C ASN A 8 -18.18 -18.06 9.52
N LYS A 9 -17.37 -18.54 8.57
CA LYS A 9 -16.00 -18.03 8.33
C LYS A 9 -15.74 -17.55 6.89
N GLU A 10 -16.75 -17.55 6.04
CA GLU A 10 -16.64 -17.18 4.61
C GLU A 10 -17.67 -16.11 4.22
N LYS A 11 -17.88 -15.11 5.08
CA LYS A 11 -18.53 -13.87 4.65
C LYS A 11 -17.43 -12.86 4.39
N THR A 12 -16.96 -12.91 3.15
CA THR A 12 -16.16 -11.91 2.42
C THR A 12 -16.27 -10.54 3.08
N LEU A 13 -15.19 -10.11 3.75
CA LEU A 13 -15.00 -8.72 4.13
C LEU A 13 -14.90 -7.92 2.82
N GLU A 14 -16.02 -7.58 2.20
CA GLU A 14 -16.09 -6.35 1.41
C GLU A 14 -15.92 -5.20 2.40
N ASN A 15 -14.66 -4.97 2.75
CA ASN A 15 -14.24 -3.85 3.54
C ASN A 15 -14.45 -2.60 2.68
N SER A 16 -15.09 -1.56 3.20
CA SER A 16 -15.32 -0.31 2.46
C SER A 16 -14.01 0.23 1.86
N LEU A 17 -12.90 0.04 2.58
CA LEU A 17 -11.54 0.30 2.09
C LEU A 17 -11.15 -0.43 0.80
N THR A 18 -11.46 -1.73 0.67
CA THR A 18 -11.10 -2.50 -0.53
C THR A 18 -11.84 -1.99 -1.76
N LYS A 19 -13.10 -1.55 -1.57
CA LYS A 19 -13.86 -0.88 -2.63
C LYS A 19 -13.17 0.41 -3.09
N TYR A 20 -12.80 1.30 -2.16
CA TYR A 20 -12.10 2.54 -2.51
C TYR A 20 -10.73 2.30 -3.15
N ILE A 21 -10.00 1.27 -2.72
CA ILE A 21 -8.74 0.89 -3.34
C ILE A 21 -8.96 0.50 -4.80
N ARG A 22 -10.00 -0.29 -5.09
CA ARG A 22 -10.33 -0.66 -6.47
C ARG A 22 -10.65 0.58 -7.32
N GLU A 23 -11.52 1.47 -6.83
CA GLU A 23 -11.85 2.71 -7.54
C GLU A 23 -10.62 3.61 -7.75
N PHE A 24 -9.67 3.62 -6.81
CA PHE A 24 -8.40 4.34 -6.95
C PHE A 24 -7.50 3.73 -8.03
N LEU A 25 -7.46 2.41 -8.14
CA LEU A 25 -6.67 1.72 -9.18
C LEU A 25 -7.25 1.98 -10.57
N GLU A 26 -8.58 1.89 -10.71
CA GLU A 26 -9.31 2.24 -11.95
C GLU A 26 -9.08 3.71 -12.32
N TYR A 27 -9.10 4.62 -11.33
CA TYR A 27 -8.71 6.02 -11.51
C TYR A 27 -7.28 6.19 -12.02
N CYS A 28 -6.33 5.41 -11.47
CA CYS A 28 -4.94 5.46 -11.91
C CYS A 28 -4.77 4.96 -13.35
N GLU A 29 -5.55 3.95 -13.74
CA GLU A 29 -5.57 3.38 -15.08
C GLU A 29 -6.13 4.37 -16.10
N ILE A 30 -7.35 4.85 -15.86
CA ILE A 30 -8.12 5.60 -16.86
C ILE A 30 -7.75 7.09 -16.86
N GLU A 31 -7.75 7.73 -15.69
CA GLU A 31 -7.58 9.20 -15.62
C GLU A 31 -6.11 9.61 -15.56
N LYS A 32 -5.23 8.76 -15.03
CA LYS A 32 -3.80 9.05 -14.90
C LYS A 32 -2.92 8.35 -15.93
N ASN A 33 -3.48 7.45 -16.75
CA ASN A 33 -2.75 6.65 -17.74
C ASN A 33 -1.46 6.04 -17.16
N ARG A 34 -1.54 5.51 -15.93
CA ARG A 34 -0.39 4.86 -15.30
C ARG A 34 -0.14 3.51 -15.95
N SER A 35 1.12 3.11 -16.01
CA SER A 35 1.47 1.79 -16.52
C SER A 35 0.87 0.68 -15.66
N MET A 36 0.55 -0.46 -16.28
CA MET A 36 0.03 -1.65 -15.57
C MET A 36 0.96 -2.12 -14.45
N LEU A 37 2.27 -1.93 -14.60
CA LEU A 37 3.25 -2.21 -13.56
C LEU A 37 3.04 -1.31 -12.33
N THR A 38 2.80 0.00 -12.55
CA THR A 38 2.54 0.94 -11.46
C THR A 38 1.25 0.60 -10.74
N ILE A 39 0.19 0.25 -11.48
CA ILE A 39 -1.10 -0.16 -10.92
C ILE A 39 -0.93 -1.42 -10.09
N ARG A 40 -0.21 -2.43 -10.59
CA ARG A 40 0.11 -3.67 -9.85
C ARG A 40 0.86 -3.38 -8.56
N ASN A 41 1.86 -2.50 -8.60
CA ASN A 41 2.61 -2.10 -7.41
C ASN A 41 1.72 -1.41 -6.38
N TYR A 42 0.89 -0.46 -6.81
CA TYR A 42 -0.10 0.18 -5.93
C TYR A 42 -1.07 -0.84 -5.34
N ALA A 43 -1.62 -1.75 -6.15
CA ALA A 43 -2.50 -2.81 -5.68
C ALA A 43 -1.83 -3.67 -4.59
N HIS A 44 -0.58 -4.08 -4.80
CA HIS A 44 0.18 -4.86 -3.83
C HIS A 44 0.34 -4.12 -2.49
N TYR A 45 0.80 -2.86 -2.53
CA TYR A 45 1.04 -2.07 -1.32
C TYR A 45 -0.25 -1.69 -0.59
N LEU A 46 -1.30 -1.30 -1.33
CA LEU A 46 -2.59 -0.92 -0.76
C LEU A 46 -3.37 -2.11 -0.21
N ASN A 47 -3.27 -3.28 -0.84
CA ASN A 47 -3.87 -4.50 -0.28
C ASN A 47 -3.23 -4.85 1.07
N ARG A 48 -1.90 -4.75 1.19
CA ARG A 48 -1.22 -4.92 2.49
C ARG A 48 -1.70 -3.91 3.53
N PHE A 49 -1.90 -2.66 3.14
CA PHE A 49 -2.47 -1.64 4.03
C PHE A 49 -3.91 -1.97 4.46
N ALA A 50 -4.76 -2.42 3.53
CA ALA A 50 -6.14 -2.82 3.83
C ALA A 50 -6.20 -4.01 4.78
N LEU A 51 -5.34 -5.01 4.61
CA LEU A 51 -5.22 -6.15 5.52
C LEU A 51 -4.80 -5.70 6.92
N PHE A 52 -3.82 -4.79 7.02
CA PHE A 52 -3.43 -4.21 8.30
C PHE A 52 -4.58 -3.45 8.96
N CYS A 53 -5.31 -2.61 8.21
CA CYS A 53 -6.47 -1.90 8.72
C CYS A 53 -7.54 -2.88 9.23
N ALA A 54 -7.81 -3.96 8.48
CA ALA A 54 -8.75 -4.99 8.89
C ALA A 54 -8.33 -5.67 10.20
N SER A 55 -7.03 -5.95 10.40
CA SER A 55 -6.53 -6.51 11.67
C SER A 55 -6.67 -5.55 12.85
N GLU A 56 -6.67 -4.25 12.60
CA GLU A 56 -6.88 -3.20 13.61
C GLU A 56 -8.37 -2.84 13.81
N GLY A 57 -9.30 -3.57 13.16
CA GLY A 57 -10.74 -3.29 13.21
C GLY A 57 -11.16 -2.04 12.44
N VAL A 58 -10.30 -1.52 11.56
CA VAL A 58 -10.55 -0.35 10.73
C VAL A 58 -11.11 -0.77 9.36
N SER A 59 -12.29 -0.26 9.04
CA SER A 59 -13.02 -0.63 7.83
C SER A 59 -13.38 0.56 6.93
N LYS A 60 -13.38 1.78 7.48
CA LYS A 60 -13.81 2.99 6.80
C LYS A 60 -12.70 4.04 6.68
N PRO A 61 -12.65 4.85 5.60
CA PRO A 61 -11.66 5.90 5.40
C PRO A 61 -11.56 6.93 6.53
N GLU A 62 -12.70 7.25 7.18
CA GLU A 62 -12.78 8.28 8.23
C GLU A 62 -12.10 7.84 9.52
N GLN A 63 -11.88 6.54 9.69
CA GLN A 63 -11.18 5.94 10.82
C GLN A 63 -9.66 5.93 10.61
N ILE A 64 -9.18 6.31 9.43
CA ILE A 64 -7.73 6.44 9.19
C ILE A 64 -7.28 7.73 9.87
N ASP A 65 -6.64 7.58 11.02
CA ASP A 65 -5.99 8.67 11.74
C ASP A 65 -4.46 8.57 11.69
N PHE A 66 -3.80 9.53 12.30
CA PHE A 66 -2.34 9.59 12.34
C PHE A 66 -1.74 8.39 13.09
N GLU A 67 -2.38 7.92 14.15
CA GLU A 67 -1.86 6.84 14.98
C GLU A 67 -1.95 5.49 14.26
N LEU A 68 -3.03 5.22 13.53
CA LEU A 68 -3.15 4.04 12.67
C LEU A 68 -2.03 3.99 11.63
N VAL A 69 -1.73 5.11 10.98
CA VAL A 69 -0.65 5.19 10.00
C VAL A 69 0.72 5.03 10.66
N ARG A 70 0.93 5.57 11.87
CA ARG A 70 2.15 5.34 12.65
C ARG A 70 2.33 3.86 12.97
N ARG A 71 1.28 3.17 13.45
CA ARG A 71 1.31 1.73 13.71
C ARG A 71 1.57 0.93 12.43
N TYR A 72 0.98 1.33 11.30
CA TYR A 72 1.25 0.72 10.00
C TYR A 72 2.73 0.84 9.60
N ARG A 73 3.36 2.01 9.79
CA ARG A 73 4.79 2.19 9.52
C ARG A 73 5.67 1.27 10.38
N LEU A 74 5.33 1.12 11.66
CA LEU A 74 6.01 0.19 12.56
C LEU A 74 5.83 -1.27 12.11
N TYR A 75 4.63 -1.64 11.69
CA TYR A 75 4.34 -2.95 11.12
C TYR A 75 5.21 -3.21 9.88
N ILE A 76 5.26 -2.27 8.93
CA ILE A 76 6.08 -2.39 7.71
C ILE A 76 7.58 -2.46 8.02
N ASN A 77 8.05 -1.74 9.04
CA ASN A 77 9.45 -1.78 9.47
C ASN A 77 9.83 -3.15 10.06
N ARG A 78 8.91 -3.78 10.82
CA ARG A 78 9.11 -5.10 11.44
C ARG A 78 8.79 -6.26 10.51
N LEU A 79 8.21 -5.98 9.35
CA LEU A 79 7.80 -6.99 8.40
C LEU A 79 9.01 -7.71 7.83
N ILE A 80 8.93 -9.04 7.87
CA ILE A 80 9.91 -9.96 7.33
C ILE A 80 9.34 -10.53 6.03
N ASP A 81 10.15 -10.52 4.97
CA ASP A 81 9.80 -11.11 3.68
C ASP A 81 9.94 -12.65 3.68
N GLU A 82 9.58 -13.28 2.57
CA GLU A 82 9.67 -14.73 2.39
C GLU A 82 11.11 -15.26 2.51
N SER A 83 12.11 -14.39 2.35
CA SER A 83 13.53 -14.71 2.51
C SER A 83 14.02 -14.55 3.94
N GLY A 84 13.14 -14.27 4.90
CA GLY A 84 13.50 -14.06 6.30
C GLY A 84 14.19 -12.72 6.56
N LYS A 85 14.12 -11.75 5.63
CA LYS A 85 14.79 -10.45 5.74
C LYS A 85 13.80 -9.32 5.96
N HIS A 86 14.23 -8.30 6.68
CA HIS A 86 13.46 -7.06 6.80
C HIS A 86 13.37 -6.33 5.44
N LEU A 87 12.24 -5.67 5.21
CA LEU A 87 12.07 -4.84 4.02
C LEU A 87 13.10 -3.71 3.99
N LYS A 88 13.71 -3.49 2.81
CA LYS A 88 14.60 -2.35 2.58
C LYS A 88 13.86 -1.03 2.80
N GLN A 89 14.56 -0.01 3.29
CA GLN A 89 13.99 1.34 3.53
C GLN A 89 13.23 1.89 2.31
N ILE A 90 13.77 1.68 1.11
CA ILE A 90 13.15 2.10 -0.15
C ILE A 90 11.80 1.39 -0.38
N THR A 91 11.73 0.09 -0.09
CA THR A 91 10.51 -0.70 -0.18
C THR A 91 9.48 -0.24 0.84
N GLN A 92 9.91 0.09 2.07
CA GLN A 92 9.03 0.67 3.08
C GLN A 92 8.45 2.01 2.60
N ASN A 93 9.27 2.87 1.97
CA ASN A 93 8.82 4.14 1.41
C ASN A 93 7.80 3.95 0.27
N TYR A 94 7.95 2.93 -0.59
CA TYR A 94 6.94 2.65 -1.62
C TYR A 94 5.55 2.35 -1.04
N HIS A 95 5.49 1.65 0.12
CA HIS A 95 4.22 1.46 0.83
C HIS A 95 3.61 2.79 1.27
N VAL A 96 4.42 3.66 1.89
CA VAL A 96 3.96 4.99 2.34
C VAL A 96 3.52 5.87 1.17
N ILE A 97 4.24 5.83 0.04
CA ILE A 97 3.89 6.58 -1.17
C ILE A 97 2.55 6.11 -1.74
N ALA A 98 2.31 4.79 -1.80
CA ALA A 98 1.04 4.24 -2.27
C ALA A 98 -0.13 4.69 -1.38
N VAL A 99 0.03 4.59 -0.05
CA VAL A 99 -0.98 5.08 0.91
C VAL A 99 -1.21 6.58 0.71
N ARG A 100 -0.15 7.39 0.58
CA ARG A 100 -0.27 8.84 0.36
C ARG A 100 -1.07 9.18 -0.90
N ALA A 101 -0.80 8.47 -2.00
CA ALA A 101 -1.53 8.66 -3.26
C ALA A 101 -3.01 8.29 -3.12
N PHE A 102 -3.29 7.20 -2.40
CA PHE A 102 -4.65 6.75 -2.10
C PHE A 102 -5.42 7.75 -1.21
N LEU A 103 -4.82 8.24 -0.13
CA LEU A 103 -5.41 9.27 0.74
C LEU A 103 -5.70 10.57 -0.05
N LYS A 104 -4.78 10.98 -0.92
CA LYS A 104 -4.96 12.15 -1.80
C LYS A 104 -6.15 11.97 -2.74
N TYR A 105 -6.33 10.78 -3.28
CA TYR A 105 -7.47 10.46 -4.12
C TYR A 105 -8.80 10.53 -3.35
N MET A 106 -8.85 9.99 -2.13
CA MET A 106 -10.04 10.07 -1.28
C MET A 106 -10.41 11.52 -0.96
N MET A 107 -9.42 12.36 -0.62
CA MET A 107 -9.66 13.79 -0.41
C MET A 107 -10.18 14.51 -1.65
N LYS A 108 -9.71 14.16 -2.86
CA LYS A 108 -10.21 14.73 -4.12
C LYS A 108 -11.71 14.43 -4.34
N ARG A 109 -12.23 13.38 -3.71
CA ARG A 109 -13.64 12.95 -3.79
C ARG A 109 -14.45 13.38 -2.56
N ASP A 110 -13.94 14.32 -1.77
CA ASP A 110 -14.55 14.79 -0.52
C ASP A 110 -14.80 13.69 0.52
N ILE A 111 -14.05 12.59 0.43
CA ILE A 111 -14.10 11.51 1.43
C ILE A 111 -13.18 11.91 2.58
N LYS A 112 -13.76 12.01 3.79
CA LYS A 112 -13.04 12.38 4.99
C LYS A 112 -11.98 11.30 5.32
N THR A 113 -10.72 11.72 5.41
CA THR A 113 -9.59 10.84 5.73
C THR A 113 -8.41 11.66 6.26
N LEU A 114 -7.32 11.00 6.64
CA LEU A 114 -6.08 11.67 7.06
C LEU A 114 -5.46 12.46 5.90
N ALA A 115 -5.04 13.69 6.20
CA ALA A 115 -4.32 14.51 5.23
C ALA A 115 -3.00 13.83 4.80
N PRO A 116 -2.76 13.63 3.49
CA PRO A 116 -1.58 12.93 2.97
C PRO A 116 -0.28 13.66 3.28
N GLU A 117 -0.30 14.98 3.50
CA GLU A 117 0.90 15.74 3.86
C GLU A 117 1.54 15.27 5.16
N LYS A 118 0.75 14.75 6.11
CA LYS A 118 1.22 14.25 7.42
C LYS A 118 2.05 12.96 7.34
N LEU A 119 2.12 12.34 6.15
CA LEU A 119 2.93 11.14 5.92
C LEU A 119 4.32 11.54 5.40
N ASP A 120 5.29 11.59 6.31
CA ASP A 120 6.69 11.80 5.98
C ASP A 120 7.39 10.51 5.52
N LEU A 121 8.19 10.62 4.47
CA LEU A 121 9.03 9.53 3.98
C LEU A 121 10.31 9.43 4.81
N ALA A 122 10.79 8.21 5.05
CA ALA A 122 12.08 8.04 5.70
C ALA A 122 13.19 8.45 4.73
N LYS A 123 14.18 9.21 5.21
CA LYS A 123 15.37 9.55 4.41
C LYS A 123 16.04 8.24 3.97
N THR A 124 16.17 8.06 2.67
CA THR A 124 16.94 6.95 2.09
C THR A 124 18.24 7.54 1.55
N PRO A 125 19.43 7.00 1.87
CA PRO A 125 20.66 7.44 1.23
C PRO A 125 20.49 7.29 -0.29
N SER A 126 20.85 8.32 -1.06
CA SER A 126 20.77 8.28 -2.51
C SER A 126 21.58 7.09 -3.00
N ARG A 127 20.94 6.17 -3.71
CA ARG A 127 21.66 5.11 -4.40
C ARG A 127 22.46 5.80 -5.50
N MET A 128 23.78 5.87 -5.36
CA MET A 128 24.65 6.16 -6.50
C MET A 128 24.39 5.00 -7.47
N VAL A 129 23.72 5.29 -8.58
CA VAL A 129 23.61 4.32 -9.66
C VAL A 129 25.00 4.33 -10.28
N GLU A 130 25.83 3.35 -9.93
CA GLU A 130 26.94 3.00 -10.82
C GLU A 130 26.28 2.58 -12.13
N PHE A 131 26.35 3.46 -13.12
CA PHE A 131 26.15 3.06 -14.49
C PHE A 131 27.26 2.02 -14.76
N LEU A 132 26.87 0.78 -15.04
CA LEU A 132 27.74 -0.09 -15.82
C LEU A 132 27.75 0.55 -17.21
N ASP A 133 28.88 1.14 -17.59
CA ASP A 133 29.11 1.59 -18.96
C ASP A 133 28.88 0.39 -19.88
N ASP A 134 27.98 0.55 -20.86
CA ASP A 134 27.73 -0.40 -21.95
C ASP A 134 28.91 -0.43 -22.95
N ASP A 135 30.15 -0.31 -22.47
CA ASP A 135 31.38 -0.25 -23.27
C ASP A 135 32.13 -1.60 -23.31
N GLU A 136 31.39 -2.70 -23.42
CA GLU A 136 31.95 -4.00 -23.80
C GLU A 136 31.25 -4.58 -25.03
N LEU A 137 31.03 -3.74 -26.05
CA LEU A 137 30.89 -4.22 -27.43
C LEU A 137 32.28 -4.30 -28.07
N ALA A 138 33.00 -5.38 -27.74
CA ALA A 138 34.20 -5.75 -28.48
C ALA A 138 33.79 -6.18 -29.91
N PRO A 139 34.34 -5.57 -30.98
CA PRO A 139 34.20 -6.10 -32.32
C PRO A 139 35.19 -7.25 -32.50
N PHE A 140 34.68 -8.45 -32.77
CA PHE A 140 35.43 -9.51 -33.45
C PHE A 140 34.80 -9.75 -34.82
#